data_AF-A0A480Y7E1-F1
#
_entry.id   AF-A0A480Y7E1-F1
#
_cell.length_a   1.000
_cell.length_b   1.000
_cell.length_c   1.000
_cell.angle_alpha   90.00
_cell.angle_beta   90.00
_cell.angle_gamma   90.00
#
_symmetry.space_group_name_H-M   'P 1'
#
loop_
_entity.id
_entity.type
_entity.pdbx_description
1 polymer ?
#
loop_
_entity_poly.entity_id
_entity_poly.type
_entity_poly.pdbx_seq_one_letter_code
_entity_poly.pdbx_strand_id
1 'polypeptide(L)'
;MEDPRATVVEVRSKARSKWRPQALDTVELEKLASRKLRINAKETMRIAERLYTQGYISYPRTETNIFPKGLNLAALVEQQTSDPRWGAFARSILEQGGPTPRNGNQSDQAHPPIHPTKYTDSLQGDEQRLYELIVRHFLACCSRDAQGQETTVEIDIAQERFVAHGLVILARNYLDVYPYDHWSDKVLPGYERGSRFQPSTVEMVDGETSPPQLLTEADLIALMEKHGIGQWLVGVGPGGSGAFPAAVTRALGSTPAPELQGGLEQLGARAGCRACERKSTVQVARSFLPRATALRRPRVGLCLLPLGVSAGPPCPGPVQRTRYFGPTRDVLFVVFSGESRHC
;
A
#
# COMPACT_ATOMS: atom_id res chain seq x y z
N MET A 1 0.59 -5.34 -40.83
CA MET A 1 1.69 -5.44 -39.86
C MET A 1 2.54 -6.61 -40.32
N GLU A 2 3.72 -6.33 -40.86
CA GLU A 2 4.62 -7.35 -41.40
C GLU A 2 5.20 -8.15 -40.21
N ASP A 3 4.89 -9.44 -40.18
CA ASP A 3 5.35 -10.48 -39.24
C ASP A 3 5.38 -10.11 -37.74
N PRO A 4 4.26 -10.30 -36.98
CA PRO A 4 4.19 -10.02 -35.54
C PRO A 4 4.93 -11.07 -34.68
N ARG A 5 6.00 -11.68 -35.19
CA ARG A 5 6.74 -12.72 -34.47
C ARG A 5 7.48 -12.13 -33.28
N ALA A 6 7.21 -12.71 -32.11
CA ALA A 6 7.93 -12.40 -30.89
C ALA A 6 9.21 -13.24 -30.80
N THR A 7 10.32 -12.60 -30.44
CA THR A 7 11.58 -13.28 -30.11
C THR A 7 11.88 -13.10 -28.63
N VAL A 8 12.14 -14.20 -27.91
CA VAL A 8 12.56 -14.14 -26.51
C VAL A 8 13.99 -13.61 -26.43
N VAL A 9 14.16 -12.42 -25.88
CA VAL A 9 15.48 -11.78 -25.75
C VAL A 9 16.18 -12.25 -24.50
N GLU A 10 15.44 -12.36 -23.41
CA GLU A 10 15.99 -12.66 -22.11
C GLU A 10 14.99 -13.35 -21.20
N VAL A 11 15.48 -14.33 -20.43
CA VAL A 11 14.75 -14.98 -19.35
C VAL A 11 15.59 -14.88 -18.10
N ARG A 12 15.13 -14.11 -17.12
CA ARG A 12 15.79 -13.93 -15.82
C ARG A 12 14.95 -14.56 -14.73
N SER A 13 15.60 -15.28 -13.83
CA SER A 13 14.96 -15.76 -12.61
C SER A 13 15.74 -15.27 -11.39
N LYS A 14 15.02 -14.79 -10.38
CA LYS A 14 15.62 -14.31 -9.12
C LYS A 14 14.77 -14.74 -7.93
N ALA A 15 15.43 -15.00 -6.80
CA ALA A 15 14.73 -15.22 -5.54
C ALA A 15 13.96 -13.96 -5.14
N ARG A 16 12.72 -14.14 -4.68
CA ARG A 16 11.84 -13.08 -4.21
C ARG A 16 11.22 -13.51 -2.90
N SER A 17 11.33 -12.67 -1.87
CA SER A 17 10.66 -12.91 -0.60
C SER A 17 9.51 -11.92 -0.38
N LYS A 18 8.50 -12.38 0.35
CA LYS A 18 7.46 -11.53 0.92
C LYS A 18 7.65 -11.52 2.43
N TRP A 19 7.88 -10.32 2.97
CA TRP A 19 8.20 -10.15 4.37
C TRP A 19 6.98 -10.42 5.25
N ARG A 20 7.22 -11.14 6.34
CA ARG A 20 6.23 -11.33 7.42
C ARG A 20 5.90 -9.99 8.10
N PRO A 21 4.77 -9.83 8.82
CA PRO A 21 4.43 -8.58 9.48
C PRO A 21 5.49 -8.17 10.52
N GLN A 22 5.64 -6.87 10.74
CA GLN A 22 6.43 -6.33 11.87
C GLN A 22 5.67 -6.53 13.19
N ALA A 23 6.35 -6.38 14.33
CA ALA A 23 5.66 -6.40 15.62
C ALA A 23 4.60 -5.29 15.71
N LEU A 24 3.50 -5.59 16.38
CA LEU A 24 2.27 -4.80 16.33
C LEU A 24 2.29 -3.65 17.34
N ASP A 25 2.05 -2.43 16.87
CA ASP A 25 1.79 -1.24 17.69
C ASP A 25 0.31 -0.82 17.58
N THR A 26 -0.06 0.26 18.27
CA THR A 26 -1.44 0.75 18.30
C THR A 26 -1.92 1.19 16.91
N VAL A 27 -1.08 1.94 16.19
CA VAL A 27 -1.44 2.54 14.92
C VAL A 27 -1.67 1.46 13.86
N GLU A 28 -0.79 0.46 13.81
CA GLU A 28 -0.95 -0.64 12.87
C GLU A 28 -2.11 -1.56 13.26
N LEU A 29 -2.41 -1.75 14.54
CA LEU A 29 -3.63 -2.45 14.99
C LEU A 29 -4.90 -1.75 14.48
N GLU A 30 -5.03 -0.43 14.67
CA GLU A 30 -6.19 0.35 14.21
C GLU A 30 -6.33 0.30 12.68
N LYS A 31 -5.22 0.49 11.95
CA LYS A 31 -5.21 0.42 10.48
C LYS A 31 -5.55 -0.98 9.97
N LEU A 32 -5.08 -2.04 10.63
CA LEU A 32 -5.37 -3.42 10.23
C LEU A 32 -6.81 -3.80 10.57
N ALA A 33 -7.31 -3.44 11.74
CA ALA A 33 -8.69 -3.70 12.14
C ALA A 33 -9.67 -3.03 11.17
N SER A 34 -9.43 -1.76 10.80
CA SER A 34 -10.25 -1.04 9.83
C SER A 34 -10.19 -1.67 8.43
N ARG A 35 -8.98 -1.94 7.90
CA ARG A 35 -8.81 -2.49 6.54
C ARG A 35 -9.24 -3.96 6.40
N LYS A 36 -8.98 -4.78 7.41
CA LYS A 36 -9.11 -6.26 7.32
C LYS A 36 -10.35 -6.78 8.02
N LEU A 37 -10.73 -6.19 9.15
CA LEU A 37 -11.90 -6.61 9.93
C LEU A 37 -13.11 -5.69 9.73
N ARG A 38 -12.94 -4.51 9.12
CA ARG A 38 -13.98 -3.49 8.98
C ARG A 38 -14.52 -3.01 10.34
N ILE A 39 -13.65 -3.00 11.35
CA ILE A 39 -13.93 -2.46 12.68
C ILE A 39 -13.29 -1.07 12.75
N ASN A 40 -14.06 -0.04 13.12
CA ASN A 40 -13.51 1.32 13.22
C ASN A 40 -12.48 1.44 14.35
N ALA A 41 -11.63 2.47 14.32
CA ALA A 41 -10.54 2.63 15.29
C ALA A 41 -11.04 2.78 16.73
N LYS A 42 -12.11 3.55 16.94
CA LYS A 42 -12.71 3.75 18.27
C LYS A 42 -13.17 2.42 18.89
N GLU A 43 -13.86 1.61 18.11
CA GLU A 43 -14.34 0.30 18.54
C GLU A 43 -13.20 -0.70 18.72
N THR A 44 -12.19 -0.64 17.85
CA THR A 44 -10.96 -1.44 17.97
C THR A 44 -10.30 -1.21 19.33
N MET A 45 -10.10 0.05 19.73
CA MET A 45 -9.48 0.38 21.01
C MET A 45 -10.36 -0.01 22.20
N ARG A 46 -11.68 0.19 22.12
CA ARG A 46 -12.62 -0.26 23.16
C ARG A 46 -12.55 -1.76 23.39
N ILE A 47 -12.49 -2.54 22.31
CA ILE A 47 -12.40 -4.01 22.38
C ILE A 47 -11.02 -4.41 22.92
N ALA A 48 -9.94 -3.81 22.42
CA ALA A 48 -8.58 -4.13 22.84
C ALA A 48 -8.37 -3.85 24.35
N GLU A 49 -8.87 -2.73 24.87
CA GLU A 49 -8.82 -2.42 26.30
C GLU A 49 -9.57 -3.45 27.16
N ARG A 50 -10.70 -3.95 26.67
CA ARG A 50 -11.46 -5.02 27.33
C ARG A 50 -10.69 -6.33 27.33
N LEU A 51 -10.09 -6.72 26.20
CA LEU A 51 -9.24 -7.92 26.10
C LEU A 51 -8.01 -7.82 27.02
N TYR A 52 -7.43 -6.63 27.15
CA TYR A 52 -6.33 -6.35 28.08
C TYR A 52 -6.79 -6.49 29.54
N THR A 53 -7.93 -5.89 29.90
CA THR A 53 -8.48 -5.95 31.26
C THR A 53 -8.81 -7.40 31.67
N GLN A 54 -9.22 -8.23 30.72
CA GLN A 54 -9.44 -9.67 30.90
C GLN A 54 -8.14 -10.50 30.93
N GLY A 55 -6.99 -9.91 30.58
CA GLY A 55 -5.67 -10.54 30.61
C GLY A 55 -5.32 -11.36 29.37
N TYR A 56 -6.02 -11.18 28.25
CA TYR A 56 -5.79 -11.94 27.01
C TYR A 56 -4.72 -11.33 26.09
N ILE A 57 -4.53 -10.01 26.13
CA ILE A 57 -3.51 -9.30 25.36
C ILE A 57 -2.72 -8.34 26.25
N SER A 58 -1.54 -7.93 25.78
CA SER A 58 -0.75 -6.86 26.41
C SER A 58 -1.42 -5.48 26.22
N TYR A 59 -0.93 -4.47 26.94
CA TYR A 59 -1.48 -3.12 26.91
C TYR A 59 -1.56 -2.56 25.48
N PRO A 60 -2.75 -2.19 24.97
CA PRO A 60 -2.95 -1.93 23.55
C PRO A 60 -2.62 -0.48 23.12
N ARG A 61 -2.10 0.35 24.03
CA ARG A 61 -1.70 1.74 23.76
C ARG A 61 -0.19 1.86 23.92
N THR A 62 0.52 1.48 22.86
CA THR A 62 1.98 1.50 22.76
C THR A 62 2.42 1.91 21.36
N GLU A 63 3.58 2.57 21.29
CA GLU A 63 4.32 2.84 20.05
C GLU A 63 5.44 1.81 19.82
N THR A 64 5.58 0.84 20.73
CA THR A 64 6.66 -0.14 20.68
C THR A 64 6.37 -1.20 19.62
N ASN A 65 7.30 -1.33 18.68
CA ASN A 65 7.33 -2.42 17.70
C ASN A 65 8.62 -3.26 17.81
N ILE A 66 9.26 -3.26 18.98
CA ILE A 66 10.43 -4.06 19.30
C ILE A 66 10.12 -4.93 20.53
N PHE A 67 10.17 -6.26 20.39
CA PHE A 67 10.04 -7.14 21.54
C PHE A 67 11.28 -7.04 22.47
N PRO A 68 11.09 -6.82 23.78
CA PRO A 68 12.21 -6.73 24.72
C PRO A 68 12.88 -8.09 24.92
N LYS A 69 14.21 -8.09 25.10
CA LYS A 69 15.01 -9.33 25.20
C LYS A 69 14.62 -10.24 26.37
N GLY A 70 14.05 -9.68 27.43
CA GLY A 70 13.60 -10.44 28.60
C GLY A 70 12.24 -11.11 28.45
N LEU A 71 11.48 -10.80 27.38
CA LEU A 71 10.17 -11.40 27.16
C LEU A 71 10.32 -12.79 26.54
N ASN A 72 9.81 -13.81 27.23
CA ASN A 72 9.87 -15.19 26.74
C ASN A 72 8.81 -15.43 25.65
N LEU A 73 9.17 -15.13 24.41
CA LEU A 73 8.30 -15.34 23.24
C LEU A 73 7.95 -16.82 23.01
N ALA A 74 8.84 -17.75 23.37
CA ALA A 74 8.61 -19.17 23.17
C ALA A 74 7.43 -19.66 24.04
N ALA A 75 7.37 -19.23 25.30
CA ALA A 75 6.25 -19.53 26.19
C ALA A 75 4.93 -18.93 25.68
N LEU A 76 4.96 -17.73 25.08
CA LEU A 76 3.77 -17.10 24.50
C LEU A 76 3.27 -17.85 23.26
N VAL A 77 4.18 -18.35 22.42
CA VAL A 77 3.84 -19.22 21.28
C VAL A 77 3.28 -20.56 21.76
N GLU A 78 3.88 -21.16 22.78
CA GLU A 78 3.44 -22.43 23.37
C GLU A 78 2.00 -22.34 23.90
N GLN A 79 1.61 -21.24 24.53
CA GLN A 79 0.22 -21.06 24.96
C GLN A 79 -0.80 -21.12 23.81
N GLN A 80 -0.39 -20.82 22.58
CA GLN A 80 -1.29 -20.80 21.41
C GLN A 80 -1.40 -22.16 20.70
N THR A 81 -0.67 -23.20 21.13
CA THR A 81 -0.63 -24.49 20.43
C THR A 81 -1.93 -25.28 20.51
N SER A 82 -2.80 -24.94 21.46
CA SER A 82 -4.07 -25.63 21.71
C SER A 82 -5.20 -25.19 20.77
N ASP A 83 -5.06 -24.07 20.05
CA ASP A 83 -6.12 -23.58 19.15
C ASP A 83 -6.25 -24.48 17.91
N PRO A 84 -7.47 -24.89 17.50
CA PRO A 84 -7.67 -25.76 16.35
C PRO A 84 -7.30 -25.10 14.99
N ARG A 85 -7.27 -23.78 14.89
CA ARG A 85 -7.07 -23.03 13.64
C ARG A 85 -5.61 -22.66 13.40
N TRP A 86 -4.85 -22.33 14.44
CA TRP A 86 -3.44 -21.92 14.33
C TRP A 86 -2.47 -22.69 15.23
N GLY A 87 -2.96 -23.56 16.11
CA GLY A 87 -2.12 -24.26 17.07
C GLY A 87 -1.08 -25.18 16.44
N ALA A 88 -1.39 -25.79 15.29
CA ALA A 88 -0.41 -26.54 14.49
C ALA A 88 0.73 -25.64 13.99
N PHE A 89 0.42 -24.42 13.57
CA PHE A 89 1.42 -23.45 13.12
C PHE A 89 2.28 -22.96 14.29
N ALA A 90 1.67 -22.72 15.46
CA ALA A 90 2.40 -22.36 16.67
C ALA A 90 3.42 -23.44 17.06
N ARG A 91 3.03 -24.73 17.01
CA ARG A 91 3.95 -25.86 17.22
C ARG A 91 5.10 -25.87 16.21
N SER A 92 4.80 -25.64 14.93
CA SER A 92 5.81 -25.57 13.88
C SER A 92 6.85 -24.47 14.14
N ILE A 93 6.50 -23.34 14.75
CA ILE A 93 7.49 -22.29 15.12
C ILE A 93 8.47 -22.84 16.17
N LEU A 94 7.97 -23.54 17.18
CA LEU A 94 8.79 -24.12 18.25
C LEU A 94 9.73 -25.20 17.71
N GLU A 95 9.24 -26.07 16.83
CA GLU A 95 10.02 -27.13 16.18
C GLU A 95 11.11 -26.58 15.25
N GLN A 96 10.91 -25.41 14.65
CA GLN A 96 11.83 -24.78 13.70
C GLN A 96 12.94 -23.93 14.36
N GLY A 97 13.20 -24.12 15.66
CA GLY A 97 14.22 -23.40 16.42
C GLY A 97 13.69 -22.23 17.25
N GLY A 98 12.37 -22.06 17.34
CA GLY A 98 11.72 -21.04 18.16
C GLY A 98 11.35 -19.76 17.42
N PRO A 99 10.76 -18.78 18.14
CA PRO A 99 10.25 -17.55 17.55
C PRO A 99 11.36 -16.60 17.09
N THR A 100 11.26 -16.13 15.84
CA THR A 100 12.16 -15.14 15.22
C THR A 100 11.40 -13.86 14.87
N PRO A 101 11.07 -13.01 15.86
CA PRO A 101 10.21 -11.83 15.63
C PRO A 101 10.83 -10.85 14.64
N ARG A 102 9.98 -10.22 13.81
CA ARG A 102 10.37 -9.08 12.98
C ARG A 102 10.16 -7.77 13.74
N ASN A 103 11.19 -7.31 14.42
CA ASN A 103 11.15 -6.02 15.12
C ASN A 103 11.18 -4.84 14.14
N GLY A 104 10.56 -3.73 14.54
CA GLY A 104 10.66 -2.42 13.92
C GLY A 104 11.80 -1.59 14.53
N ASN A 105 11.57 -0.30 14.71
CA ASN A 105 12.55 0.70 15.13
C ASN A 105 12.07 1.63 16.27
N GLN A 106 10.88 1.42 16.81
CA GLN A 106 10.27 2.27 17.84
C GLN A 106 10.09 1.50 19.16
N SER A 107 10.31 2.19 20.26
CA SER A 107 10.03 1.71 21.61
C SER A 107 9.74 2.87 22.55
N ASP A 108 8.67 2.74 23.33
CA ASP A 108 8.30 3.64 24.42
C ASP A 108 9.04 3.33 25.74
N GLN A 109 9.87 2.27 25.76
CA GLN A 109 10.59 1.74 26.93
C GLN A 109 9.72 1.29 28.11
N ALA A 110 8.39 1.31 27.98
CA ALA A 110 7.44 0.99 29.05
C ALA A 110 6.65 -0.28 28.74
N HIS A 111 6.24 -0.44 27.48
CA HIS A 111 5.35 -1.52 27.04
C HIS A 111 5.98 -2.29 25.88
N PRO A 112 5.86 -3.63 25.86
CA PRO A 112 6.18 -4.42 24.68
C PRO A 112 5.13 -4.22 23.57
N PRO A 113 5.39 -4.66 22.33
CA PRO A 113 4.41 -4.66 21.26
C PRO A 113 3.11 -5.38 21.67
N ILE A 114 2.00 -5.08 21.00
CA ILE A 114 0.70 -5.71 21.25
C ILE A 114 0.78 -7.20 20.89
N HIS A 115 0.59 -8.09 21.87
CA HIS A 115 0.70 -9.54 21.70
C HIS A 115 -0.26 -10.29 22.63
N PRO A 116 -0.62 -11.55 22.31
CA PRO A 116 -1.45 -12.36 23.19
C PRO A 116 -0.66 -12.80 24.43
N THR A 117 -1.24 -12.64 25.61
CA THR A 117 -0.64 -13.00 26.91
C THR A 117 -1.22 -14.28 27.50
N LYS A 118 -2.42 -14.67 27.06
CA LYS A 118 -3.14 -15.87 27.49
C LYS A 118 -4.02 -16.41 26.36
N TYR A 119 -4.09 -17.73 26.23
CA TYR A 119 -5.02 -18.38 25.31
C TYR A 119 -6.46 -18.36 25.82
N THR A 120 -7.42 -18.17 24.91
CA THR A 120 -8.86 -18.28 25.17
C THR A 120 -9.62 -18.65 23.90
N ASP A 121 -10.66 -19.48 24.07
CA ASP A 121 -11.63 -19.88 23.05
C ASP A 121 -13.06 -19.39 23.37
N SER A 122 -13.25 -18.69 24.50
CA SER A 122 -14.57 -18.28 25.00
C SER A 122 -15.08 -16.95 24.42
N LEU A 123 -14.25 -16.25 23.64
CA LEU A 123 -14.59 -14.95 23.06
C LEU A 123 -15.60 -15.08 21.91
N GLN A 124 -16.43 -14.06 21.72
CA GLN A 124 -17.46 -14.03 20.68
C GLN A 124 -17.46 -12.70 19.91
N GLY A 125 -18.05 -12.69 18.72
CA GLY A 125 -18.23 -11.49 17.92
C GLY A 125 -16.91 -10.77 17.60
N ASP A 126 -16.92 -9.44 17.66
CA ASP A 126 -15.75 -8.62 17.32
C ASP A 126 -14.58 -8.78 18.31
N GLU A 127 -14.83 -9.21 19.55
CA GLU A 127 -13.76 -9.54 20.50
C GLU A 127 -12.93 -10.72 20.01
N GLN A 128 -13.60 -11.78 19.56
CA GLN A 128 -12.94 -12.95 19.00
C GLN A 128 -12.18 -12.58 17.73
N ARG A 129 -12.77 -11.77 16.85
CA ARG A 129 -12.16 -11.37 15.58
C ARG A 129 -10.90 -10.52 15.78
N LEU A 130 -10.93 -9.59 16.73
CA LEU A 130 -9.76 -8.75 17.04
C LEU A 130 -8.67 -9.54 17.77
N TYR A 131 -9.05 -10.41 18.71
CA TYR A 131 -8.12 -11.32 19.36
C TYR A 131 -7.44 -12.26 18.36
N GLU A 132 -8.21 -12.88 17.46
CA GLU A 132 -7.67 -13.74 16.40
C GLU A 132 -6.69 -12.98 15.49
N LEU A 133 -7.00 -11.72 15.12
CA LEU A 133 -6.07 -10.88 14.36
C LEU A 133 -4.75 -10.70 15.11
N ILE A 134 -4.80 -10.34 16.40
CA ILE A 134 -3.61 -10.12 17.24
C ILE A 134 -2.78 -11.41 17.36
N VAL A 135 -3.43 -12.55 17.62
CA VAL A 135 -2.74 -13.85 17.75
C VAL A 135 -2.09 -14.25 16.43
N ARG A 136 -2.82 -14.21 15.31
CA ARG A 136 -2.27 -14.56 13.99
C ARG A 136 -1.15 -13.62 13.59
N HIS A 137 -1.26 -12.33 13.90
CA HIS A 137 -0.22 -11.34 13.63
C HIS A 137 1.05 -11.63 14.43
N PHE A 138 0.90 -11.94 15.72
CA PHE A 138 2.00 -12.33 16.59
C PHE A 138 2.74 -13.58 16.09
N LEU A 139 1.99 -14.66 15.78
CA LEU A 139 2.56 -15.90 15.26
C LEU A 139 3.24 -15.69 13.90
N ALA A 140 2.64 -14.89 13.02
CA ALA A 140 3.21 -14.53 11.73
C ALA A 140 4.51 -13.73 11.88
N CYS A 141 4.54 -12.75 12.80
CA CYS A 141 5.72 -11.96 13.10
C CYS A 141 6.88 -12.82 13.65
N CYS A 142 6.56 -13.83 14.47
CA CYS A 142 7.51 -14.79 15.02
C CYS A 142 7.97 -15.86 14.01
N SER A 143 7.36 -15.93 12.82
CA SER A 143 7.68 -16.93 11.79
C SER A 143 8.78 -16.45 10.84
N ARG A 144 8.87 -17.06 9.65
CA ARG A 144 9.81 -16.76 8.57
C ARG A 144 9.10 -16.04 7.42
N ASP A 145 9.86 -15.28 6.65
CA ASP A 145 9.35 -14.61 5.44
C ASP A 145 8.99 -15.63 4.37
N ALA A 146 7.91 -15.41 3.64
CA ALA A 146 7.54 -16.28 2.53
C ALA A 146 8.59 -16.18 1.41
N GLN A 147 8.94 -17.32 0.83
CA GLN A 147 9.99 -17.44 -0.20
C GLN A 147 9.38 -17.86 -1.52
N GLY A 148 9.84 -17.25 -2.60
CA GLY A 148 9.38 -17.51 -3.95
C GLY A 148 10.45 -17.21 -4.98
N GLN A 149 10.14 -17.54 -6.22
CA GLN A 149 10.99 -17.35 -7.38
C GLN A 149 10.24 -16.48 -8.39
N GLU A 150 10.78 -15.30 -8.67
CA GLU A 150 10.25 -14.38 -9.67
C GLU A 150 10.98 -14.58 -10.98
N THR A 151 10.23 -14.90 -12.04
CA THR A 151 10.74 -15.09 -13.40
C THR A 151 10.26 -13.95 -14.26
N THR A 152 11.19 -13.29 -14.95
CA THR A 152 10.94 -12.20 -15.90
C THR A 152 11.35 -12.67 -17.29
N VAL A 153 10.41 -12.65 -18.22
CA VAL A 153 10.63 -12.97 -19.64
C VAL A 153 10.49 -11.69 -20.44
N GLU A 154 11.55 -11.30 -21.14
CA GLU A 154 11.57 -10.16 -22.05
C GLU A 154 11.53 -10.66 -23.49
N ILE A 155 10.62 -10.10 -24.28
CA ILE A 155 10.43 -10.43 -25.68
C ILE A 155 10.51 -9.16 -26.54
N ASP A 156 10.93 -9.34 -27.78
CA ASP A 156 11.00 -8.30 -28.81
C ASP A 156 10.01 -8.62 -29.93
N ILE A 157 9.16 -7.65 -30.27
CA ILE A 157 8.26 -7.71 -31.42
C ILE A 157 8.53 -6.46 -32.23
N ALA A 158 9.12 -6.61 -33.42
CA ALA A 158 9.44 -5.48 -34.31
C ALA A 158 10.20 -4.34 -33.60
N GLN A 159 11.22 -4.66 -32.80
CA GLN A 159 12.05 -3.73 -32.01
C GLN A 159 11.37 -3.11 -30.78
N GLU A 160 10.11 -3.48 -30.49
CA GLU A 160 9.41 -3.09 -29.28
C GLU A 160 9.55 -4.17 -28.18
N ARG A 161 9.88 -3.74 -26.95
CA ARG A 161 10.13 -4.63 -25.82
C ARG A 161 8.92 -4.81 -24.92
N PHE A 162 8.61 -6.07 -24.66
CA PHE A 162 7.49 -6.51 -23.83
C PHE A 162 8.03 -7.41 -22.72
N VAL A 163 7.52 -7.24 -21.50
CA VAL A 163 7.96 -7.99 -20.33
C VAL A 163 6.80 -8.73 -19.68
N ALA A 164 6.94 -10.05 -19.54
CA ALA A 164 6.07 -10.88 -18.75
C ALA A 164 6.73 -11.21 -17.40
N HIS A 165 5.96 -11.14 -16.33
CA HIS A 165 6.39 -11.53 -14.98
C HIS A 165 5.61 -12.73 -14.49
N GLY A 166 6.33 -13.69 -13.93
CA GLY A 166 5.83 -14.87 -13.23
C GLY A 166 6.38 -14.97 -11.83
N LEU A 167 5.65 -15.67 -10.98
CA LEU A 167 6.00 -15.90 -9.58
C LEU A 167 5.58 -17.32 -9.20
N VAL A 168 6.50 -18.06 -8.58
CA VAL A 168 6.23 -19.37 -7.97
C VAL A 168 6.60 -19.29 -6.50
N ILE A 169 5.66 -19.57 -5.60
CA ILE A 169 5.90 -19.58 -4.16
C ILE A 169 6.51 -20.92 -3.77
N LEU A 170 7.73 -20.89 -3.25
CA LEU A 170 8.49 -22.07 -2.83
C LEU A 170 8.15 -22.47 -1.39
N ALA A 171 7.98 -21.47 -0.51
CA ALA A 171 7.60 -21.67 0.89
C ALA A 171 6.67 -20.54 1.35
N ARG A 172 5.46 -20.91 1.78
CA ARG A 172 4.43 -19.95 2.20
C ARG A 172 4.73 -19.32 3.58
N ASN A 173 5.33 -20.09 4.48
CA ASN A 173 5.75 -19.66 5.82
C ASN A 173 4.63 -18.87 6.54
N TYR A 174 4.86 -17.62 6.93
CA TYR A 174 3.88 -16.81 7.67
C TYR A 174 2.49 -16.70 7.00
N LEU A 175 2.39 -16.89 5.68
CA LEU A 175 1.13 -16.82 4.95
C LEU A 175 0.14 -17.93 5.32
N ASP A 176 0.61 -19.02 5.94
CA ASP A 176 -0.25 -20.13 6.34
C ASP A 176 -1.05 -19.81 7.62
N VAL A 177 -0.56 -18.90 8.46
CA VAL A 177 -1.29 -18.41 9.66
C VAL A 177 -1.96 -17.06 9.47
N TYR A 178 -1.50 -16.25 8.50
CA TYR A 178 -1.89 -14.85 8.32
C TYR A 178 -2.71 -14.62 7.04
N PRO A 179 -4.02 -14.95 7.03
CA PRO A 179 -4.87 -14.89 5.83
C PRO A 179 -5.16 -13.46 5.35
N TYR A 180 -4.79 -12.45 6.14
CA TYR A 180 -5.00 -11.05 5.81
C TYR A 180 -4.05 -10.55 4.71
N ASP A 181 -2.98 -11.31 4.43
CA ASP A 181 -2.02 -11.04 3.38
C ASP A 181 -2.19 -12.00 2.21
N HIS A 182 -2.29 -11.46 1.00
CA HIS A 182 -2.40 -12.26 -0.21
C HIS A 182 -1.07 -12.35 -0.96
N TRP A 183 -0.66 -13.56 -1.31
CA TRP A 183 0.45 -13.82 -2.24
C TRP A 183 0.09 -15.08 -3.03
N SER A 184 0.01 -14.95 -4.35
CA SER A 184 -0.48 -15.97 -5.25
C SER A 184 0.51 -16.28 -6.36
N ASP A 185 0.52 -17.54 -6.77
CA ASP A 185 1.34 -18.00 -7.89
C ASP A 185 0.82 -17.41 -9.19
N LYS A 186 1.79 -17.01 -10.01
CA LYS A 186 1.59 -16.61 -11.40
C LYS A 186 2.59 -17.39 -12.23
N VAL A 187 2.28 -18.65 -12.50
CA VAL A 187 3.16 -19.53 -13.25
C VAL A 187 3.24 -19.06 -14.70
N LEU A 188 4.46 -18.88 -15.20
CA LEU A 188 4.70 -18.68 -16.63
C LEU A 188 5.09 -20.02 -17.27
N PRO A 189 4.67 -20.27 -18.52
CA PRO A 189 5.23 -21.36 -19.31
C PRO A 189 6.76 -21.26 -19.42
N GLY A 190 7.42 -22.39 -19.67
CA GLY A 190 8.85 -22.40 -19.96
C GLY A 190 9.14 -21.70 -21.29
N TYR A 191 9.98 -20.67 -21.25
CA TYR A 191 10.49 -19.98 -22.45
C TYR A 191 12.01 -20.15 -22.51
N GLU A 192 12.54 -20.44 -23.68
CA GLU A 192 13.98 -20.47 -23.90
C GLU A 192 14.42 -19.17 -24.59
N ARG A 193 15.64 -18.73 -24.25
CA ARG A 193 16.22 -17.55 -24.89
C ARG A 193 16.43 -17.81 -26.38
N GLY A 194 16.00 -16.89 -27.22
CA GLY A 194 16.08 -17.00 -28.68
C GLY A 194 14.89 -17.72 -29.32
N SER A 195 13.97 -18.30 -28.54
CA SER A 195 12.74 -18.88 -29.09
C SER A 195 11.91 -17.82 -29.80
N ARG A 196 11.31 -18.23 -30.92
CA ARG A 196 10.38 -17.40 -31.70
C ARG A 196 8.98 -18.01 -31.65
N PHE A 197 7.98 -17.17 -31.44
CA PHE A 197 6.59 -17.61 -31.35
C PHE A 197 5.64 -16.53 -31.86
N GLN A 198 4.42 -16.95 -32.20
CA GLN A 198 3.37 -16.05 -32.67
C GLN A 198 2.52 -15.60 -31.47
N PRO A 199 2.41 -14.29 -31.18
CA PRO A 199 1.46 -13.77 -30.20
C PRO A 199 0.02 -14.17 -30.51
N SER A 200 -0.79 -14.40 -29.47
CA SER A 200 -2.21 -14.73 -29.63
C SER A 200 -2.99 -13.50 -30.07
N THR A 201 -2.81 -12.37 -29.37
CA THR A 201 -3.36 -11.07 -29.77
C THR A 201 -2.34 -9.97 -29.54
N VAL A 202 -2.35 -8.97 -30.41
CA VAL A 202 -1.59 -7.72 -30.27
C VAL A 202 -2.62 -6.60 -30.35
N GLU A 203 -2.86 -5.93 -29.24
CA GLU A 203 -3.97 -4.98 -29.07
C GLU A 203 -3.42 -3.61 -28.68
N MET A 204 -3.96 -2.56 -29.30
CA MET A 204 -3.76 -1.18 -28.87
C MET A 204 -4.98 -0.79 -28.05
N VAL A 205 -4.81 -0.63 -26.73
CA VAL A 205 -5.92 -0.30 -25.84
C VAL A 205 -5.74 1.09 -25.26
N ASP A 206 -6.87 1.76 -25.07
CA ASP A 206 -6.93 3.07 -24.44
C ASP A 206 -6.94 2.94 -22.91
N GLY A 207 -6.27 3.88 -22.24
CA GLY A 207 -6.28 3.98 -20.79
C GLY A 207 -6.47 5.43 -20.34
N GLU A 208 -7.20 5.60 -19.23
CA GLU A 208 -7.39 6.90 -18.57
C GLU A 208 -6.81 6.91 -17.16
N THR A 209 -6.29 8.06 -16.75
CA THR A 209 -5.83 8.24 -15.37
C THR A 209 -7.01 8.43 -14.43
N SER A 210 -7.07 7.66 -13.35
CA SER A 210 -8.10 7.83 -12.32
C SER A 210 -7.71 8.87 -11.27
N PRO A 211 -8.66 9.68 -10.76
CA PRO A 211 -8.39 10.58 -9.64
C PRO A 211 -8.10 9.80 -8.34
N PRO A 212 -7.47 10.43 -7.34
CA PRO A 212 -7.31 9.84 -6.02
C PRO A 212 -8.65 9.45 -5.40
N GLN A 213 -8.68 8.32 -4.69
CA GLN A 213 -9.86 7.91 -3.93
C GLN A 213 -10.04 8.80 -2.70
N LEU A 214 -11.28 8.88 -2.21
CA LEU A 214 -11.56 9.49 -0.90
C LEU A 214 -10.82 8.72 0.20
N LEU A 215 -10.44 9.42 1.26
CA LEU A 215 -9.70 8.84 2.37
C LEU A 215 -10.58 7.86 3.15
N THR A 216 -10.07 6.64 3.34
CA THR A 216 -10.60 5.73 4.35
C THR A 216 -10.09 6.13 5.73
N GLU A 217 -10.69 5.57 6.79
CA GLU A 217 -10.22 5.79 8.16
C GLU A 217 -8.74 5.39 8.33
N ALA A 218 -8.33 4.25 7.77
CA ALA A 218 -6.92 3.82 7.81
C ALA A 218 -5.99 4.76 7.04
N ASP A 219 -6.45 5.35 5.92
CA ASP A 219 -5.66 6.35 5.18
C ASP A 219 -5.53 7.66 5.97
N LEU A 220 -6.60 8.06 6.66
CA LEU A 220 -6.60 9.24 7.52
C LEU A 220 -5.64 9.05 8.70
N ILE A 221 -5.68 7.90 9.38
CA ILE A 221 -4.75 7.56 10.47
C ILE A 221 -3.30 7.59 9.96
N ALA A 222 -3.03 6.99 8.79
CA ALA A 222 -1.69 7.00 8.19
C ALA A 222 -1.20 8.42 7.87
N LEU A 223 -2.10 9.33 7.45
CA LEU A 223 -1.75 10.73 7.23
C LEU A 223 -1.51 11.47 8.54
N MET A 224 -2.34 11.24 9.56
CA MET A 224 -2.17 11.82 10.89
C MET A 224 -0.83 11.45 11.51
N GLU A 225 -0.48 10.15 11.47
CA GLU A 225 0.82 9.62 11.92
C GLU A 225 1.99 10.27 11.16
N LYS A 226 1.90 10.31 9.81
CA LYS A 226 2.93 10.92 8.96
C LYS A 226 3.16 12.40 9.27
N HIS A 227 2.14 13.11 9.70
CA HIS A 227 2.21 14.53 10.05
C HIS A 227 2.46 14.78 11.55
N GLY A 228 2.60 13.73 12.37
CA GLY A 228 2.82 13.84 13.81
C GLY A 228 1.62 14.41 14.58
N ILE A 229 0.41 14.32 14.01
CA ILE A 229 -0.83 14.81 14.64
C ILE A 229 -1.57 13.62 15.23
N GLY A 230 -2.07 13.73 16.45
CA GLY A 230 -2.85 12.68 17.11
C GLY A 230 -2.05 11.70 17.97
N GLN A 231 -0.72 11.83 18.05
CA GLN A 231 0.14 11.02 18.93
C GLN A 231 -0.30 11.10 20.41
N TRP A 232 -0.73 12.27 20.88
CA TRP A 232 -1.18 12.48 22.26
C TRP A 232 -2.52 11.81 22.63
N LEU A 233 -3.34 11.42 21.64
CA LEU A 233 -4.59 10.69 21.90
C LEU A 233 -4.35 9.20 22.18
N VAL A 234 -3.12 8.74 21.94
CA VAL A 234 -2.61 7.39 22.19
C VAL A 234 -1.83 7.36 23.52
N GLY A 235 -2.33 8.00 24.58
CA GLY A 235 -1.87 7.75 25.95
C GLY A 235 -0.39 8.04 26.26
N VAL A 236 0.16 9.15 25.76
CA VAL A 236 1.53 9.55 26.11
C VAL A 236 1.53 10.20 27.50
N GLY A 237 2.05 9.48 28.51
CA GLY A 237 2.44 10.05 29.81
C GLY A 237 3.62 11.02 29.68
N PRO A 238 3.85 11.90 30.68
CA PRO A 238 4.58 13.15 30.49
C PRO A 238 6.10 12.91 30.45
N GLY A 239 6.68 12.97 29.24
CA GLY A 239 8.14 12.90 29.06
C GLY A 239 8.70 13.67 27.86
N GLY A 240 7.84 14.34 27.07
CA GLY A 240 8.25 15.17 25.94
C GLY A 240 8.02 16.64 26.25
N SER A 241 9.09 17.42 26.32
CA SER A 241 9.05 18.88 26.44
C SER A 241 8.00 19.48 25.52
N GLY A 242 7.05 20.21 26.11
CA GLY A 242 6.05 20.97 25.38
C GLY A 242 6.71 22.02 24.50
N ALA A 243 6.85 21.70 23.21
CA ALA A 243 7.11 22.67 22.17
C ALA A 243 6.05 22.45 21.09
N PHE A 244 4.96 23.22 21.16
CA PHE A 244 4.12 23.46 20.01
C PHE A 244 5.01 24.01 18.87
N PRO A 245 4.91 23.52 17.62
CA PRO A 245 5.45 24.26 16.50
C PRO A 245 4.72 25.61 16.44
N ALA A 246 5.47 26.71 16.50
CA ALA A 246 4.99 28.10 16.52
C ALA A 246 4.31 28.57 15.21
N ALA A 247 3.65 27.67 14.47
CA ALA A 247 3.03 27.95 13.17
C ALA A 247 1.49 28.05 13.23
N VAL A 248 0.85 27.83 14.38
CA VAL A 248 -0.62 27.91 14.52
C VAL A 248 -1.01 28.82 15.69
N THR A 249 -0.47 30.03 15.73
CA THR A 249 -0.97 31.09 16.62
C THR A 249 -0.81 32.48 16.00
N ARG A 250 -1.26 32.65 14.74
CA ARG A 250 -1.47 34.01 14.19
C ARG A 250 -2.51 34.03 13.09
N ALA A 251 -3.76 33.76 13.45
CA ALA A 251 -4.90 34.17 12.66
C ALA A 251 -6.05 34.42 13.63
N LEU A 252 -6.09 35.65 14.18
CA LEU A 252 -7.23 36.35 14.77
C LEU A 252 -6.64 37.59 15.48
N GLY A 253 -6.51 38.69 14.74
CA GLY A 253 -5.93 39.93 15.23
C GLY A 253 -6.03 41.02 14.18
N SER A 254 -7.12 41.77 14.28
CA SER A 254 -7.50 42.96 13.51
C SER A 254 -6.50 44.11 13.65
N THR A 255 -6.06 44.73 12.53
CA THR A 255 -5.93 46.20 12.24
C THR A 255 -5.03 46.46 11.01
N PRO A 256 -5.10 47.64 10.36
CA PRO A 256 -5.12 47.77 8.90
C PRO A 256 -3.75 47.95 8.23
N ALA A 257 -3.77 47.78 6.90
CA ALA A 257 -2.63 47.91 5.99
C ALA A 257 -2.12 49.36 5.84
N PRO A 258 -0.81 49.52 5.56
CA PRO A 258 -0.33 50.59 4.71
C PRO A 258 0.26 50.05 3.39
N GLU A 259 -0.01 50.77 2.31
CA GLU A 259 0.63 50.65 0.99
C GLU A 259 2.14 50.86 1.08
N LEU A 260 2.91 50.15 0.26
CA LEU A 260 4.14 50.65 -0.38
C LEU A 260 4.56 49.76 -1.56
N GLN A 261 4.99 50.43 -2.62
CA GLN A 261 5.31 49.95 -3.96
C GLN A 261 6.66 49.23 -4.05
N GLY A 262 6.78 48.34 -5.04
CA GLY A 262 8.04 48.14 -5.79
C GLY A 262 8.65 46.73 -5.76
N GLY A 263 9.05 46.23 -6.93
CA GLY A 263 10.25 45.37 -7.05
C GLY A 263 10.08 43.95 -7.60
N LEU A 264 10.32 43.84 -8.90
CA LEU A 264 10.80 42.73 -9.74
C LEU A 264 11.32 41.40 -9.10
N GLU A 265 10.95 40.34 -9.84
CA GLU A 265 11.80 39.22 -10.32
C GLU A 265 12.05 37.92 -9.51
N GLN A 266 11.79 36.84 -10.24
CA GLN A 266 12.43 35.51 -10.26
C GLN A 266 12.28 34.57 -9.05
N LEU A 267 11.54 33.47 -9.26
CA LEU A 267 12.07 32.10 -9.17
C LEU A 267 10.96 31.08 -9.49
N GLY A 268 11.08 30.44 -10.66
CA GLY A 268 10.29 29.26 -11.01
C GLY A 268 10.95 28.00 -10.48
N ALA A 269 10.21 27.21 -9.69
CA ALA A 269 10.61 25.85 -9.32
C ALA A 269 9.47 24.86 -9.60
N ARG A 270 9.76 23.92 -10.51
CA ARG A 270 8.89 22.82 -10.94
C ARG A 270 8.78 21.79 -9.81
N ALA A 271 7.58 21.48 -9.35
CA ALA A 271 7.30 20.28 -8.56
C ALA A 271 6.68 19.20 -9.46
N GLY A 272 7.45 18.15 -9.76
CA GLY A 272 6.98 16.97 -10.47
C GLY A 272 6.35 15.97 -9.50
N CYS A 273 5.03 15.73 -9.64
CA CYS A 273 4.33 14.65 -8.94
C CYS A 273 4.73 13.28 -9.51
N ARG A 274 5.19 12.37 -8.64
CA ARG A 274 5.44 10.96 -8.97
C ARG A 274 4.12 10.19 -8.97
N ALA A 275 3.84 9.48 -10.05
CA ALA A 275 2.68 8.61 -10.21
C ALA A 275 2.85 7.30 -9.41
N CYS A 276 1.77 6.86 -8.78
CA CYS A 276 1.64 5.60 -8.06
C CYS A 276 0.81 4.65 -8.92
N GLU A 277 1.41 3.58 -9.44
CA GLU A 277 0.71 2.56 -10.25
C GLU A 277 0.24 1.39 -9.37
N ARG A 278 -1.08 1.11 -9.38
CA ARG A 278 -1.64 -0.18 -8.92
C ARG A 278 -1.84 -1.09 -10.14
N LYS A 279 -1.44 -2.36 -10.05
CA LYS A 279 -1.64 -3.38 -11.08
C LYS A 279 -2.83 -4.27 -10.71
N SER A 280 -3.80 -4.37 -11.62
CA SER A 280 -4.85 -5.38 -11.64
C SER A 280 -4.46 -6.51 -12.61
N THR A 281 -4.86 -7.73 -12.29
CA THR A 281 -4.34 -8.97 -12.87
C THR A 281 -4.99 -9.31 -14.22
N VAL A 282 -4.24 -9.04 -15.30
CA VAL A 282 -4.29 -9.71 -16.61
C VAL A 282 -2.81 -9.96 -16.99
N GLN A 283 -2.48 -10.98 -17.79
CA GLN A 283 -1.12 -11.16 -18.29
C GLN A 283 -0.83 -10.06 -19.32
N VAL A 284 -0.19 -8.99 -18.86
CA VAL A 284 0.06 -7.78 -19.64
C VAL A 284 1.55 -7.53 -19.66
N ALA A 285 2.13 -7.60 -20.86
CA ALA A 285 3.40 -6.95 -21.12
C ALA A 285 3.14 -5.50 -21.53
N ARG A 286 3.89 -4.54 -20.98
CA ARG A 286 3.75 -3.11 -21.28
C ARG A 286 5.04 -2.59 -21.93
N SER A 287 4.91 -1.83 -23.02
CA SER A 287 5.95 -0.96 -23.56
C SER A 287 5.54 0.51 -23.37
N PHE A 288 6.52 1.42 -23.23
CA PHE A 288 6.29 2.87 -23.15
C PHE A 288 6.97 3.56 -24.35
N LEU A 289 6.18 4.21 -25.21
CA LEU A 289 6.69 4.99 -26.35
C LEU A 289 7.42 6.28 -25.87
N PRO A 290 8.59 6.63 -26.45
CA PRO A 290 9.23 7.94 -26.23
C PRO A 290 8.51 9.08 -26.98
N ARG A 291 8.47 10.27 -26.37
CA ARG A 291 7.80 11.48 -26.87
C ARG A 291 8.35 11.93 -28.24
N ALA A 292 7.48 12.01 -29.25
CA ALA A 292 7.75 12.70 -30.50
C ALA A 292 7.67 14.23 -30.36
N THR A 293 8.55 14.90 -31.09
CA THR A 293 8.91 16.32 -31.11
C THR A 293 7.79 17.28 -31.53
N ALA A 294 7.84 18.48 -30.97
CA ALA A 294 6.88 19.56 -31.11
C ALA A 294 6.68 20.08 -32.55
N LEU A 295 5.41 20.14 -32.99
CA LEU A 295 4.98 20.93 -34.16
C LEU A 295 4.28 22.22 -33.69
N ARG A 296 4.66 23.32 -34.35
CA ARG A 296 4.34 24.71 -34.06
C ARG A 296 2.83 25.00 -34.10
N ARG A 297 2.34 25.80 -33.14
CA ARG A 297 0.98 26.38 -33.16
C ARG A 297 0.98 27.72 -33.92
N PRO A 298 -0.05 28.06 -34.71
CA PRO A 298 -0.25 29.42 -35.21
C PRO A 298 -0.89 30.31 -34.13
N ARG A 299 -0.51 31.60 -34.15
CA ARG A 299 -0.99 32.68 -33.28
C ARG A 299 -2.45 33.02 -33.64
N VAL A 300 -3.34 33.06 -32.65
CA VAL A 300 -4.68 33.66 -32.80
C VAL A 300 -4.59 35.12 -32.37
N GLY A 301 -4.89 36.02 -33.30
CA GLY A 301 -4.91 37.47 -33.12
C GLY A 301 -6.12 37.94 -32.33
N LEU A 302 -5.86 38.96 -31.53
CA LEU A 302 -6.80 39.75 -30.73
C LEU A 302 -7.59 40.68 -31.67
N CYS A 303 -8.92 40.69 -31.59
CA CYS A 303 -9.77 41.73 -32.17
C CYS A 303 -10.69 42.29 -31.08
N LEU A 304 -10.72 43.62 -30.99
CA LEU A 304 -11.36 44.42 -29.96
C LEU A 304 -12.33 45.40 -30.65
N LEU A 305 -13.42 45.74 -29.92
CA LEU A 305 -14.40 46.86 -30.08
C LEU A 305 -15.73 46.57 -30.82
N PRO A 306 -16.82 47.34 -30.57
CA PRO A 306 -17.36 47.85 -29.27
C PRO A 306 -18.91 47.86 -29.14
N LEU A 307 -19.38 48.02 -27.87
CA LEU A 307 -20.59 48.67 -27.29
C LEU A 307 -22.01 48.56 -27.92
N GLY A 308 -23.00 48.16 -27.10
CA GLY A 308 -24.45 48.41 -27.32
C GLY A 308 -25.45 47.71 -26.37
N VAL A 309 -25.79 48.38 -25.26
CA VAL A 309 -27.05 48.42 -24.43
C VAL A 309 -28.11 47.28 -24.46
N SER A 310 -28.41 46.68 -23.30
CA SER A 310 -29.73 46.71 -22.58
C SER A 310 -29.86 45.57 -21.55
N ALA A 311 -30.46 45.86 -20.39
CA ALA A 311 -30.54 45.02 -19.20
C ALA A 311 -31.81 44.13 -19.16
N GLY A 312 -31.67 42.90 -18.66
CA GLY A 312 -32.74 41.95 -18.30
C GLY A 312 -32.30 40.98 -17.18
N PRO A 313 -33.22 40.42 -16.38
CA PRO A 313 -32.93 39.75 -15.09
C PRO A 313 -32.36 38.32 -15.22
N PRO A 314 -31.80 37.73 -14.14
CA PRO A 314 -30.86 36.62 -14.25
C PRO A 314 -31.55 35.26 -14.40
N CYS A 315 -31.18 34.52 -15.46
CA CYS A 315 -31.45 33.09 -15.58
C CYS A 315 -30.20 32.28 -15.15
N PRO A 316 -30.38 31.09 -14.54
CA PRO A 316 -29.29 30.30 -13.98
C PRO A 316 -28.47 29.67 -15.12
N GLY A 317 -27.20 30.04 -15.22
CA GLY A 317 -26.27 29.43 -16.17
C GLY A 317 -25.90 28.01 -15.75
N PRO A 318 -25.66 27.10 -16.71
CA PRO A 318 -25.08 25.79 -16.41
C PRO A 318 -23.65 25.96 -15.91
N VAL A 319 -23.34 25.32 -14.79
CA VAL A 319 -21.96 25.17 -14.28
C VAL A 319 -21.12 24.52 -15.38
N GLN A 320 -20.25 25.31 -16.01
CA GLN A 320 -19.26 24.80 -16.93
C GLN A 320 -18.27 23.94 -16.13
N ARG A 321 -18.50 22.62 -16.11
CA ARG A 321 -17.49 21.65 -15.72
C ARG A 321 -16.42 21.66 -16.82
N THR A 322 -15.34 22.38 -16.58
CA THR A 322 -14.12 22.30 -17.39
C THR A 322 -13.59 20.87 -17.28
N ARG A 323 -13.92 20.01 -18.26
CA ARG A 323 -13.31 18.69 -18.40
C ARG A 323 -11.87 18.89 -18.83
N TYR A 324 -10.93 18.74 -17.90
CA TYR A 324 -9.54 18.52 -18.25
C TYR A 324 -9.44 17.15 -18.90
N PHE A 325 -9.37 17.11 -20.23
CA PHE A 325 -8.91 15.92 -20.95
C PHE A 325 -7.39 15.84 -20.77
N GLY A 326 -6.96 14.96 -19.87
CA GLY A 326 -5.57 14.53 -19.81
C GLY A 326 -5.20 13.76 -21.10
N PRO A 327 -3.91 13.68 -21.46
CA PRO A 327 -3.49 12.93 -22.64
C PRO A 327 -3.83 11.44 -22.45
N THR A 328 -4.56 10.87 -23.42
CA THR A 328 -4.66 9.43 -23.59
C THR A 328 -3.26 8.87 -23.85
N ARG A 329 -2.94 7.74 -23.22
CA ARG A 329 -1.75 6.97 -23.53
C ARG A 329 -2.22 5.66 -24.13
N ASP A 330 -1.89 5.46 -25.39
CA ASP A 330 -2.05 4.17 -26.05
C ASP A 330 -1.08 3.20 -25.37
N VAL A 331 -1.61 2.08 -24.88
CA VAL A 331 -0.79 1.02 -24.29
C VAL A 331 -1.00 -0.21 -25.15
N LEU A 332 0.10 -0.77 -25.68
CA LEU A 332 0.04 -2.02 -26.42
C LEU A 332 0.03 -3.18 -25.43
N PHE A 333 -0.95 -4.07 -25.56
CA PHE A 333 -1.08 -5.30 -24.80
C PHE A 333 -0.83 -6.47 -25.73
N VAL A 334 -0.09 -7.46 -25.22
CA VAL A 334 0.14 -8.71 -25.94
C VAL A 334 -0.22 -9.86 -25.01
N VAL A 335 -1.18 -10.68 -25.45
CA VAL A 335 -1.69 -11.84 -24.70
C VAL A 335 -1.12 -13.12 -25.31
N PHE A 336 -0.71 -14.06 -24.45
CA PHE A 336 -0.10 -15.31 -24.86
C PHE A 336 -0.69 -16.50 -24.11
N SER A 337 -1.20 -17.48 -24.85
CA SER A 337 -1.61 -18.78 -24.33
C SER A 337 -0.46 -19.77 -24.51
N GLY A 338 0.17 -20.21 -23.41
CA GLY A 338 1.11 -21.33 -23.48
C GLY A 338 0.35 -22.66 -23.49
N GLU A 339 0.27 -23.33 -24.65
CA GLU A 339 -0.13 -24.73 -24.69
C GLU A 339 0.99 -25.60 -24.08
N SER A 340 0.76 -26.05 -22.85
CA SER A 340 1.55 -27.10 -22.22
C SER A 340 1.22 -28.43 -22.90
N ARG A 341 2.00 -28.82 -23.90
CA ARG A 341 2.00 -30.21 -24.40
C ARG A 341 2.77 -31.07 -23.40
N HIS A 342 2.04 -31.77 -22.54
CA HIS A 342 2.60 -32.91 -21.80
C HIS A 342 2.91 -34.02 -22.82
N CYS A 343 4.15 -34.50 -22.81
CA CYS A 343 4.50 -35.84 -23.30
C CYS A 343 4.56 -36.77 -22.10
#